data_AF-A0A7J6X775-F1
#
_entry.id   AF-A0A7J6X775-F1
#
_cell.length_a   1.000
_cell.length_b   1.000
_cell.length_c   1.000
_cell.angle_alpha   90.00
_cell.angle_beta   90.00
_cell.angle_gamma   90.00
#
_symmetry.space_group_name_H-M   'P 1'
#
loop_
_entity.id
_entity.type
_entity.pdbx_description
1 polymer ?
#
loop_
_entity_poly.entity_id
_entity_poly.type
_entity_poly.pdbx_seq_one_letter_code
_entity_poly.pdbx_strand_id
1 'polypeptide(L)'
;MFDLYTEQMESGIYITPYAAAMFVAAMVTIGVLFITIVATLTVMLRSCQNRNPGVLQLGERSDEYNYCKMFILHAELNRLKVDEFPSICKTHAIHYFKGAADQYLRDLNWSIWVINSYFNSIKPEADGLDVVLVDLNDILSVLVDKDQAGAHILELYTKLQASGWSLIFIARNPEKLHNVTMGTLISSGIRCCSSLIMRSDYEMLLESCAYFSSRRAELQKHLKCD
;
A
#
# COMPACT_ATOMS: atom_id res chain seq x y z
N MET A 1 -3.68 82.81 -52.20
CA MET A 1 -3.56 83.05 -50.75
C MET A 1 -4.25 81.87 -50.09
N PHE A 2 -3.52 80.78 -49.84
CA PHE A 2 -3.02 80.41 -48.49
C PHE A 2 -4.18 80.39 -47.49
N ASP A 3 -4.57 79.30 -46.81
CA ASP A 3 -3.91 78.02 -46.56
C ASP A 3 -4.94 77.04 -45.95
N LEU A 4 -4.56 75.75 -45.94
CA LEU A 4 -4.94 74.63 -45.06
C LEU A 4 -6.06 74.82 -44.01
N TYR A 5 -6.89 73.78 -43.80
CA TYR A 5 -6.90 73.01 -42.54
C TYR A 5 -7.64 71.65 -42.70
N THR A 6 -6.81 70.60 -42.76
CA THR A 6 -6.92 69.27 -42.12
C THR A 6 -8.21 68.45 -42.18
N GLU A 7 -8.05 67.26 -42.76
CA GLU A 7 -8.83 66.06 -42.46
C GLU A 7 -8.81 65.71 -40.96
N GLN A 8 -9.96 65.28 -40.44
CA GLN A 8 -10.04 64.24 -39.41
C GLN A 8 -10.88 63.10 -39.99
N MET A 9 -10.21 62.10 -40.58
CA MET A 9 -10.82 60.79 -40.76
C MET A 9 -10.94 60.13 -39.39
N GLU A 10 -12.12 60.20 -38.79
CA GLU A 10 -12.51 59.19 -37.81
C GLU A 10 -12.77 57.89 -38.59
N SER A 11 -11.85 56.93 -38.50
CA SER A 11 -12.02 55.61 -39.12
C SER A 11 -13.11 54.82 -38.36
N GLY A 12 -14.36 55.24 -38.50
CA GLY A 12 -15.52 54.49 -38.04
C GLY A 12 -15.76 53.33 -39.00
N ILE A 13 -15.75 52.09 -38.49
CA ILE A 13 -16.24 50.94 -39.25
C ILE A 13 -17.76 51.11 -39.34
N TYR A 14 -18.25 51.64 -40.47
CA TYR A 14 -19.68 51.81 -40.72
C TYR A 14 -20.29 50.46 -41.09
N ILE A 15 -20.84 49.78 -40.09
CA ILE A 15 -21.65 48.57 -40.28
C ILE A 15 -23.04 49.01 -40.76
N THR A 16 -23.53 48.40 -41.84
CA THR A 16 -24.89 48.71 -42.31
C THR A 16 -25.92 48.31 -41.25
N PRO A 17 -27.02 49.08 -41.08
CA PRO A 17 -28.02 48.81 -40.05
C PRO A 17 -28.62 47.40 -40.17
N TYR A 18 -28.68 46.87 -41.40
CA TYR A 18 -29.10 45.50 -41.67
C TYR A 18 -28.12 44.46 -41.10
N ALA A 19 -26.81 44.63 -41.32
CA ALA A 19 -25.80 43.72 -40.79
C ALA A 19 -25.73 43.75 -39.25
N ALA A 20 -25.87 44.94 -38.65
CA ALA A 20 -25.95 45.09 -37.20
C ALA A 20 -27.16 44.35 -36.60
N ALA A 21 -28.33 44.44 -37.24
CA ALA A 21 -29.53 43.73 -36.81
C ALA A 21 -29.37 42.21 -36.88
N MET A 22 -28.76 41.69 -37.95
CA MET A 22 -28.49 40.25 -38.08
C MET A 22 -27.53 39.72 -37.00
N PHE A 23 -26.50 40.50 -36.66
CA PHE A 23 -25.54 40.12 -35.62
C PHE A 23 -26.19 40.06 -34.23
N VAL A 24 -27.00 41.07 -33.87
CA VAL A 24 -27.72 41.10 -32.59
C VAL A 24 -28.73 39.96 -32.50
N ALA A 25 -29.49 39.69 -33.58
CA ALA A 25 -30.43 38.59 -33.62
C ALA A 25 -29.71 37.23 -33.41
N ALA A 26 -28.57 37.02 -34.08
CA ALA A 26 -27.77 35.82 -33.91
C ALA A 26 -27.29 35.66 -32.45
N MET A 27 -26.74 36.71 -31.84
CA MET A 27 -26.28 36.67 -30.44
C MET A 27 -27.40 36.33 -29.46
N VAL A 28 -28.59 36.89 -29.66
CA VAL A 28 -29.77 36.60 -28.81
C VAL A 28 -30.20 35.13 -28.98
N THR A 29 -30.29 34.63 -30.21
CA THR A 29 -30.69 33.23 -30.45
C THR A 29 -29.71 32.23 -29.85
N ILE A 30 -28.40 32.47 -30.01
CA ILE A 30 -27.35 31.65 -29.40
C ILE A 30 -27.44 31.71 -27.87
N GLY A 31 -27.64 32.91 -27.31
CA GLY A 31 -27.80 33.08 -25.86
C GLY A 31 -28.98 32.27 -25.31
N VAL A 32 -30.15 32.36 -25.95
CA VAL A 32 -31.34 31.57 -25.57
C VAL A 32 -31.07 30.07 -25.70
N LEU A 33 -30.37 29.63 -26.75
CA LEU A 33 -30.00 28.23 -26.93
C LEU A 33 -29.08 27.73 -25.80
N PHE A 34 -28.05 28.49 -25.42
CA PHE A 34 -27.17 28.13 -24.31
C PHE A 34 -27.92 28.05 -22.99
N ILE A 35 -28.77 29.03 -22.68
CA ILE A 35 -29.55 29.04 -21.43
C ILE A 35 -30.52 27.86 -21.37
N THR A 36 -31.17 27.51 -22.50
CA THR A 36 -32.07 26.34 -22.55
C THR A 36 -31.31 25.02 -22.40
N ILE A 37 -30.12 24.86 -22.98
CA ILE A 37 -29.27 23.69 -22.77
C ILE A 37 -28.85 23.57 -21.30
N VAL A 38 -28.37 24.66 -20.69
CA VAL A 38 -27.95 24.65 -19.28
C VAL A 38 -29.13 24.35 -18.36
N ALA A 39 -30.30 24.95 -18.60
CA ALA A 39 -31.50 24.71 -17.81
C ALA A 39 -31.98 23.26 -17.93
N THR A 40 -32.05 22.71 -19.15
CA THR A 40 -32.45 21.30 -19.39
C THR A 40 -31.47 20.32 -18.77
N LEU A 41 -30.15 20.55 -18.90
CA LEU A 41 -29.12 19.73 -18.26
C LEU A 41 -29.25 19.77 -16.73
N THR A 42 -29.48 20.95 -16.15
CA THR A 42 -29.66 21.12 -14.71
C THR A 42 -30.88 20.35 -14.20
N VAL A 43 -32.00 20.39 -14.94
CA VAL A 43 -33.21 19.63 -14.59
C VAL A 43 -32.99 18.11 -14.72
N MET A 44 -32.30 17.65 -15.75
CA MET A 44 -31.96 16.22 -15.91
C MET A 44 -31.04 15.73 -14.79
N LEU A 45 -30.01 16.50 -14.44
CA LEU A 45 -29.10 16.18 -13.34
C LEU A 45 -29.83 16.18 -11.99
N ARG A 46 -30.70 17.17 -11.75
CA ARG A 46 -31.50 17.24 -10.52
C ARG A 46 -32.48 16.08 -10.40
N SER A 47 -33.06 15.62 -11.50
CA SER A 47 -33.94 14.44 -11.55
C SER A 47 -33.19 13.15 -11.21
N CYS A 48 -31.97 12.98 -11.72
CA CYS A 48 -31.09 11.86 -11.36
C CYS A 48 -30.69 11.90 -9.88
N GLN A 49 -30.34 13.09 -9.35
CA GLN A 49 -29.94 13.27 -7.96
C GLN A 49 -31.09 13.00 -6.98
N ASN A 50 -32.31 13.44 -7.29
CA ASN A 50 -33.48 13.19 -6.45
C ASN A 50 -33.92 11.71 -6.43
N ARG A 51 -33.52 10.92 -7.43
CA ARG A 51 -33.84 9.49 -7.49
C ARG A 51 -32.95 8.63 -6.59
N ASN A 52 -31.73 9.08 -6.25
CA ASN A 52 -30.73 8.29 -5.53
C ASN A 52 -29.90 9.14 -4.53
N PRO A 53 -30.50 9.75 -3.50
CA PRO A 53 -29.77 10.55 -2.51
C PRO A 53 -28.73 9.75 -1.70
N GLY A 54 -28.80 8.41 -1.70
CA GLY A 54 -27.83 7.53 -1.04
C GLY A 54 -26.58 7.17 -1.86
N VAL A 55 -26.54 7.49 -3.17
CA VAL A 55 -25.45 7.04 -4.06
C VAL A 55 -24.19 7.92 -3.96
N LEU A 56 -24.32 9.19 -3.59
CA LEU A 56 -23.15 10.07 -3.45
C LEU A 56 -22.26 9.68 -2.25
N GLN A 57 -22.87 9.35 -1.10
CA GLN A 57 -22.13 8.87 0.08
C GLN A 57 -21.57 7.46 -0.11
N LEU A 58 -22.22 6.63 -0.94
CA LEU A 58 -21.70 5.30 -1.30
C LEU A 58 -20.50 5.42 -2.23
N GLY A 59 -20.48 6.42 -3.13
CA GLY A 59 -19.36 6.74 -4.01
C GLY A 59 -18.11 7.16 -3.23
N GLU A 60 -18.23 8.17 -2.35
CA GLU A 60 -17.09 8.62 -1.51
C GLU A 60 -16.54 7.48 -0.63
N ARG A 61 -17.41 6.71 0.02
CA ARG A 61 -16.97 5.59 0.87
C ARG A 61 -16.35 4.44 0.06
N SER A 62 -16.82 4.22 -1.16
CA SER A 62 -16.22 3.25 -2.10
C SER A 62 -14.84 3.72 -2.57
N ASP A 63 -14.68 5.01 -2.86
CA ASP A 63 -13.42 5.58 -3.32
C ASP A 63 -12.36 5.57 -2.20
N GLU A 64 -12.74 5.90 -0.96
CA GLU A 64 -11.87 5.75 0.22
C GLU A 64 -11.46 4.28 0.45
N TYR A 65 -12.41 3.35 0.34
CA TYR A 65 -12.14 1.92 0.46
C TYR A 65 -11.14 1.43 -0.60
N ASN A 66 -11.36 1.79 -1.86
CA ASN A 66 -10.49 1.42 -2.97
C ASN A 66 -9.10 2.05 -2.83
N TYR A 67 -9.04 3.32 -2.44
CA TYR A 67 -7.79 4.01 -2.14
C TYR A 67 -7.00 3.27 -1.05
N CYS A 68 -7.63 2.96 0.09
CA CYS A 68 -6.96 2.30 1.19
C CYS A 68 -6.51 0.88 0.84
N LYS A 69 -7.30 0.15 0.07
CA LYS A 69 -6.93 -1.18 -0.43
C LYS A 69 -5.69 -1.12 -1.35
N MET A 70 -5.67 -0.17 -2.27
CA MET A 70 -4.51 0.06 -3.15
C MET A 70 -3.28 0.56 -2.37
N PHE A 71 -3.49 1.42 -1.39
CA PHE A 71 -2.43 1.93 -0.53
C PHE A 71 -1.78 0.81 0.28
N ILE A 72 -2.58 -0.06 0.92
CA ILE A 72 -2.04 -1.21 1.67
C ILE A 72 -1.21 -2.10 0.76
N LEU A 73 -1.70 -2.43 -0.44
CA LEU A 73 -0.93 -3.21 -1.40
C LEU A 73 0.39 -2.52 -1.78
N HIS A 74 0.35 -1.21 -2.00
CA HIS A 74 1.54 -0.43 -2.31
C HIS A 74 2.54 -0.41 -1.13
N ALA A 75 2.04 -0.30 0.11
CA ALA A 75 2.84 -0.34 1.32
C ALA A 75 3.52 -1.71 1.52
N GLU A 76 2.80 -2.81 1.30
CA GLU A 76 3.36 -4.18 1.37
C GLU A 76 4.50 -4.39 0.36
N LEU A 77 4.31 -3.90 -0.88
CA LEU A 77 5.30 -4.06 -1.95
C LEU A 77 6.52 -3.15 -1.79
N ASN A 78 6.35 -1.96 -1.21
CA ASN A 78 7.40 -0.93 -1.15
C ASN A 78 7.98 -0.71 0.25
N ARG A 79 7.53 -1.47 1.25
CA ARG A 79 7.95 -1.34 2.66
C ARG A 79 7.83 0.10 3.17
N LEU A 80 6.70 0.73 2.89
CA LEU A 80 6.42 2.08 3.37
C LEU A 80 6.44 2.12 4.90
N LYS A 81 6.86 3.26 5.46
CA LYS A 81 6.95 3.41 6.91
C LYS A 81 5.58 3.67 7.52
N VAL A 82 5.44 3.38 8.82
CA VAL A 82 4.17 3.54 9.56
C VAL A 82 3.71 5.00 9.59
N ASP A 83 4.64 5.97 9.60
CA ASP A 83 4.36 7.41 9.56
C ASP A 83 3.85 7.90 8.20
N GLU A 84 4.05 7.12 7.14
CA GLU A 84 3.54 7.39 5.80
C GLU A 84 2.11 6.86 5.62
N PHE A 85 1.54 6.19 6.64
CA PHE A 85 0.22 5.57 6.55
C PHE A 85 -0.91 6.62 6.68
N PRO A 86 -1.78 6.78 5.65
CA PRO A 86 -2.85 7.77 5.66
C PRO A 86 -3.83 7.53 6.80
N SER A 87 -4.17 8.58 7.55
CA SER A 87 -5.11 8.51 8.68
C SER A 87 -6.49 7.99 8.27
N ILE A 88 -6.94 8.29 7.05
CA ILE A 88 -8.19 7.80 6.45
C ILE A 88 -8.26 6.27 6.35
N CYS A 89 -7.10 5.61 6.26
CA CYS A 89 -7.01 4.15 6.14
C CYS A 89 -6.90 3.43 7.48
N LYS A 90 -6.83 4.15 8.61
CA LYS A 90 -6.64 3.54 9.93
C LYS A 90 -7.77 2.54 10.27
N THR A 91 -9.02 2.89 9.98
CA THR A 91 -10.16 2.01 10.20
C THR A 91 -10.12 0.79 9.28
N HIS A 92 -9.65 0.95 8.04
CA HIS A 92 -9.47 -0.15 7.09
C HIS A 92 -8.38 -1.11 7.55
N ALA A 93 -7.25 -0.60 8.04
CA ALA A 93 -6.18 -1.43 8.61
C ALA A 93 -6.67 -2.22 9.84
N ILE A 94 -7.41 -1.57 10.75
CA ILE A 94 -7.99 -2.27 11.91
C ILE A 94 -8.94 -3.37 11.45
N HIS A 95 -9.80 -3.11 10.46
CA HIS A 95 -10.70 -4.13 9.93
C HIS A 95 -9.95 -5.27 9.21
N TYR A 96 -8.84 -4.98 8.55
CA TYR A 96 -8.01 -5.99 7.91
C TYR A 96 -7.40 -6.97 8.93
N PHE A 97 -6.87 -6.45 10.05
CA PHE A 97 -6.24 -7.27 11.10
C PHE A 97 -7.22 -7.85 12.13
N LYS A 98 -8.29 -7.13 12.49
CA LYS A 98 -9.20 -7.47 13.60
C LYS A 98 -10.67 -7.65 13.20
N GLY A 99 -11.00 -7.44 11.93
CA GLY A 99 -12.38 -7.44 11.46
C GLY A 99 -12.97 -8.85 11.36
N ALA A 100 -14.30 -8.93 11.38
CA ALA A 100 -15.09 -10.16 11.35
C ALA A 100 -14.92 -11.03 10.09
N ALA A 101 -14.17 -10.54 9.11
CA ALA A 101 -13.92 -11.24 7.86
C ALA A 101 -12.56 -11.93 7.83
N ASP A 102 -11.68 -11.90 8.83
CA ASP A 102 -10.40 -12.66 8.86
C ASP A 102 -9.54 -12.50 7.57
N GLN A 103 -9.48 -11.30 7.00
CA GLN A 103 -8.79 -11.10 5.72
C GLN A 103 -7.28 -11.29 5.86
N TYR A 104 -6.67 -10.72 6.89
CA TYR A 104 -5.26 -10.96 7.21
C TYR A 104 -4.94 -12.45 7.34
N LEU A 105 -5.78 -13.20 8.06
CA LEU A 105 -5.59 -14.63 8.27
C LEU A 105 -5.69 -15.42 6.96
N ARG A 106 -6.60 -15.06 6.05
CA ARG A 106 -6.66 -15.67 4.72
C ARG A 106 -5.39 -15.42 3.92
N ASP A 107 -4.92 -14.18 3.89
CA ASP A 107 -3.73 -13.79 3.14
C ASP A 107 -2.47 -14.45 3.72
N LEU A 108 -2.41 -14.59 5.05
CA LEU A 108 -1.40 -15.38 5.76
C LEU A 108 -1.46 -16.86 5.39
N ASN A 109 -2.65 -17.47 5.41
CA ASN A 109 -2.83 -18.88 5.06
C ASN A 109 -2.42 -19.19 3.62
N TRP A 110 -2.68 -18.26 2.69
CA TRP A 110 -2.18 -18.37 1.31
C TRP A 110 -0.65 -18.35 1.27
N SER A 111 -0.02 -17.42 1.99
CA SER A 111 1.45 -17.33 2.07
C SER A 111 2.05 -18.61 2.67
N ILE A 112 1.47 -19.12 3.75
CA ILE A 112 1.88 -20.38 4.40
C ILE A 112 1.71 -21.56 3.43
N TRP A 113 0.63 -21.60 2.65
CA TRP A 113 0.42 -22.65 1.66
C TRP A 113 1.50 -22.62 0.57
N VAL A 114 1.83 -21.43 0.04
CA VAL A 114 2.92 -21.28 -0.96
C VAL A 114 4.25 -21.74 -0.38
N ILE A 115 4.59 -21.31 0.84
CA ILE A 115 5.83 -21.70 1.53
C ILE A 115 5.88 -23.22 1.69
N ASN A 116 4.83 -23.84 2.23
CA ASN A 116 4.77 -25.29 2.41
C ASN A 116 4.86 -26.03 1.07
N SER A 117 4.17 -25.57 0.03
CA SER A 117 4.23 -26.17 -1.30
C SER A 117 5.65 -26.14 -1.86
N TYR A 118 6.37 -25.04 -1.68
CA TYR A 118 7.76 -24.90 -2.10
C TYR A 118 8.66 -25.87 -1.32
N PHE A 119 8.65 -25.82 0.01
CA PHE A 119 9.53 -26.64 0.85
C PHE A 119 9.18 -28.13 0.87
N ASN A 120 7.98 -28.52 0.44
CA ASN A 120 7.65 -29.93 0.21
C ASN A 120 8.19 -30.45 -1.14
N SER A 121 8.50 -29.55 -2.09
CA SER A 121 9.03 -29.91 -3.41
C SER A 121 10.55 -30.09 -3.43
N ILE A 122 11.23 -29.62 -2.39
CA ILE A 122 12.68 -29.71 -2.20
C ILE A 122 12.98 -30.37 -0.86
N LYS A 123 14.17 -30.93 -0.69
CA LYS A 123 14.62 -31.50 0.59
C LYS A 123 15.99 -30.94 0.93
N PRO A 124 16.24 -30.62 2.22
CA PRO A 124 17.56 -30.21 2.64
C PRO A 124 18.52 -31.40 2.56
N GLU A 125 19.77 -31.13 2.27
CA GLU A 125 20.87 -32.07 2.40
C GLU A 125 21.12 -32.39 3.89
N ALA A 126 21.71 -33.56 4.15
CA ALA A 126 21.95 -34.03 5.52
C ALA A 126 23.15 -33.35 6.20
N ASP A 127 23.74 -32.34 5.56
CA ASP A 127 24.89 -31.58 6.05
C ASP A 127 24.51 -30.47 7.05
N GLY A 128 23.22 -30.12 7.11
CA GLY A 128 22.68 -29.07 7.97
C GLY A 128 22.98 -27.65 7.49
N LEU A 129 23.48 -27.48 6.26
CA LEU A 129 23.81 -26.19 5.67
C LEU A 129 22.61 -25.52 4.99
N ASP A 130 21.55 -26.29 4.72
CA ASP A 130 20.28 -25.79 4.19
C ASP A 130 19.46 -25.06 5.26
N VAL A 131 19.41 -23.73 5.10
CA VAL A 131 18.86 -22.82 6.10
C VAL A 131 17.69 -22.03 5.53
N VAL A 132 16.65 -21.88 6.34
CA VAL A 132 15.58 -20.90 6.13
C VAL A 132 15.83 -19.69 7.01
N LEU A 133 16.12 -18.56 6.37
CA LEU A 133 16.29 -17.27 7.05
C LEU A 133 14.93 -16.57 7.20
N VAL A 134 14.58 -16.20 8.43
CA VAL A 134 13.27 -15.62 8.78
C VAL A 134 13.46 -14.25 9.44
N ASP A 135 12.80 -13.23 8.90
CA ASP A 135 12.70 -11.91 9.55
C ASP A 135 11.75 -11.97 10.74
N LEU A 136 12.25 -11.64 11.93
CA LEU A 136 11.52 -11.87 13.16
C LEU A 136 10.64 -10.69 13.60
N ASN A 137 10.97 -9.47 13.22
CA ASN A 137 10.45 -8.26 13.86
C ASN A 137 8.93 -8.13 13.84
N ASP A 138 8.31 -8.38 12.69
CA ASP A 138 6.86 -8.24 12.51
C ASP A 138 6.11 -9.52 12.88
N ILE A 139 6.84 -10.62 13.09
CA ILE A 139 6.31 -11.94 13.44
C ILE A 139 6.27 -12.13 14.96
N LEU A 140 7.21 -11.52 15.68
CA LEU A 140 7.35 -11.71 17.13
C LEU A 140 6.09 -11.27 17.90
N SER A 141 5.48 -10.14 17.51
CA SER A 141 4.22 -9.67 18.12
C SER A 141 3.08 -10.66 17.89
N VAL A 142 2.95 -11.18 16.68
CA VAL A 142 1.91 -12.16 16.30
C VAL A 142 2.07 -13.46 17.08
N LEU A 143 3.32 -13.91 17.30
CA LEU A 143 3.60 -15.10 18.10
C LEU A 143 3.28 -14.91 19.59
N VAL A 144 3.45 -13.69 20.12
CA VAL A 144 3.18 -13.37 21.53
C VAL A 144 1.68 -13.27 21.80
N ASP A 145 0.91 -12.70 20.87
CA ASP A 145 -0.53 -12.53 21.02
C ASP A 145 -1.28 -13.88 21.01
N LYS A 146 -0.62 -14.97 20.59
CA LYS A 146 -1.14 -16.37 20.54
C LYS A 146 -2.52 -16.47 19.90
N ASP A 147 -2.78 -15.59 18.94
CA ASP A 147 -3.99 -15.64 18.13
C ASP A 147 -3.90 -16.75 17.08
N GLN A 148 -4.93 -16.85 16.26
CA GLN A 148 -4.97 -17.87 15.20
C GLN A 148 -3.80 -17.72 14.21
N ALA A 149 -3.39 -16.49 13.90
CA ALA A 149 -2.26 -16.23 13.02
C ALA A 149 -0.94 -16.74 13.62
N GLY A 150 -0.70 -16.48 14.92
CA GLY A 150 0.45 -16.99 15.64
C GLY A 150 0.51 -18.52 15.64
N ALA A 151 -0.64 -19.19 15.82
CA ALA A 151 -0.72 -20.65 15.76
C ALA A 151 -0.33 -21.21 14.38
N HIS A 152 -0.81 -20.61 13.29
CA HIS A 152 -0.47 -21.05 11.92
C HIS A 152 1.02 -20.83 11.59
N ILE A 153 1.60 -19.71 12.02
CA ILE A 153 3.03 -19.43 11.84
C ILE A 153 3.87 -20.46 12.62
N LEU A 154 3.49 -20.75 13.86
CA LEU A 154 4.20 -21.74 14.68
C LEU A 154 4.12 -23.15 14.08
N GLU A 155 2.96 -23.52 13.53
CA GLU A 155 2.77 -24.78 12.82
C GLU A 155 3.70 -24.88 11.60
N LEU A 156 3.80 -23.81 10.81
CA LEU A 156 4.73 -23.73 9.67
C LEU A 156 6.18 -23.99 10.11
N TYR A 157 6.66 -23.28 11.12
CA TYR A 157 8.03 -23.44 11.60
C TYR A 157 8.31 -24.84 12.14
N THR A 158 7.35 -25.41 12.86
CA THR A 158 7.45 -26.79 13.36
C THR A 158 7.55 -27.80 12.21
N LYS A 159 6.77 -27.61 11.13
CA LYS A 159 6.83 -28.47 9.93
C LYS A 159 8.15 -28.35 9.20
N LEU A 160 8.69 -27.14 9.04
CA LEU A 160 9.99 -26.93 8.42
C LEU A 160 11.10 -27.64 9.20
N GLN A 161 11.14 -27.45 10.53
CA GLN A 161 12.12 -28.13 11.39
C GLN A 161 11.98 -29.66 11.35
N ALA A 162 10.74 -30.18 11.41
CA ALA A 162 10.48 -31.62 11.31
C ALA A 162 10.90 -32.21 9.95
N SER A 163 10.97 -31.37 8.91
CA SER A 163 11.41 -31.75 7.56
C SER A 163 12.92 -31.60 7.36
N GLY A 164 13.68 -31.28 8.41
CA GLY A 164 15.14 -31.19 8.39
C GLY A 164 15.71 -29.80 8.12
N TRP A 165 14.88 -28.77 7.99
CA TRP A 165 15.36 -27.41 7.74
C TRP A 165 15.88 -26.72 9.01
N SER A 166 17.05 -26.10 8.91
CA SER A 166 17.60 -25.24 9.95
C SER A 166 16.95 -23.85 9.87
N LEU A 167 16.28 -23.41 10.94
CA LEU A 167 15.71 -22.06 11.01
C LEU A 167 16.70 -21.08 11.64
N ILE A 168 17.02 -20.01 10.91
CA ILE A 168 17.76 -18.87 11.45
C ILE A 168 16.84 -17.64 11.45
N PHE A 169 16.61 -17.09 12.64
CA PHE A 169 15.91 -15.83 12.81
C PHE A 169 16.88 -14.67 12.73
N ILE A 170 16.49 -13.62 12.03
CA ILE A 170 17.23 -12.35 11.98
C ILE A 170 16.31 -11.23 12.46
N ALA A 171 16.81 -10.39 13.36
CA ALA A 171 16.05 -9.29 13.94
C ALA A 171 16.82 -7.96 13.84
N ARG A 172 16.06 -6.89 13.64
CA ARG A 172 16.51 -5.48 13.60
C ARG A 172 16.74 -4.90 15.00
N ASN A 173 16.40 -5.64 16.05
CA ASN A 173 16.60 -5.20 17.42
C ASN A 173 18.07 -5.31 17.82
N PRO A 174 18.53 -4.50 18.79
CA PRO A 174 19.91 -4.57 19.27
C PRO A 174 20.21 -5.89 19.98
N GLU A 175 21.43 -6.37 19.83
CA GLU A 175 21.95 -7.63 20.40
C GLU A 175 21.86 -7.68 21.93
N LYS A 176 21.86 -6.53 22.60
CA LYS A 176 21.62 -6.43 24.06
C LYS A 176 20.28 -7.04 24.49
N LEU A 177 19.31 -7.11 23.57
CA LEU A 177 18.00 -7.73 23.80
C LEU A 177 17.95 -9.21 23.41
N HIS A 178 19.08 -9.84 23.07
CA HIS A 178 19.14 -11.23 22.59
C HIS A 178 18.54 -12.22 23.56
N ASN A 179 19.01 -12.24 24.81
CA ASN A 179 18.50 -13.19 25.80
C ASN A 179 17.00 -13.02 26.06
N VAL A 180 16.51 -11.77 26.07
CA VAL A 180 15.09 -11.48 26.26
C VAL A 180 14.29 -11.97 25.07
N THR A 181 14.73 -11.65 23.85
CA THR A 181 14.06 -12.05 22.60
C THR A 181 14.05 -13.56 22.44
N MET A 182 15.18 -14.23 22.72
CA MET A 182 15.30 -15.67 22.72
C MET A 182 14.36 -16.32 23.73
N GLY A 183 14.29 -15.79 24.96
CA GLY A 183 13.34 -16.25 25.98
C GLY A 183 11.88 -16.12 25.53
N THR A 184 11.54 -15.03 24.83
CA THR A 184 10.21 -14.84 24.25
C THR A 184 9.93 -15.87 23.15
N LEU A 185 10.87 -16.14 22.23
CA LEU A 185 10.71 -17.15 21.19
C LEU A 185 10.43 -18.54 21.77
N ILE A 186 11.21 -18.93 22.79
CA ILE A 186 11.07 -20.21 23.47
C ILE A 186 9.72 -20.29 24.18
N SER A 187 9.31 -19.22 24.88
CA SER A 187 8.01 -19.20 25.59
C SER A 187 6.80 -19.14 24.64
N SER A 188 6.98 -18.65 23.41
CA SER A 188 6.00 -18.70 22.32
C SER A 188 5.97 -20.04 21.58
N GLY A 189 6.85 -20.99 21.90
CA GLY A 189 6.81 -22.37 21.40
C GLY A 189 7.83 -22.69 20.29
N ILE A 190 8.70 -21.75 19.91
CA ILE A 190 9.79 -22.01 18.96
C ILE A 190 10.88 -22.82 19.69
N ARG A 191 11.29 -23.94 19.08
CA ARG A 191 12.28 -24.84 19.69
C ARG A 191 13.68 -24.21 19.74
N CYS A 192 14.44 -24.58 20.77
CA CYS A 192 15.79 -24.10 21.06
C CYS A 192 16.87 -24.44 20.02
N CYS A 193 16.53 -25.17 18.95
CA CYS A 193 17.45 -25.50 17.85
C CYS A 193 17.60 -24.37 16.82
N SER A 194 16.93 -23.23 17.01
CA SER A 194 16.94 -22.10 16.07
C SER A 194 18.01 -21.08 16.47
N SER A 195 18.75 -20.56 15.50
CA SER A 195 19.69 -19.46 15.74
C SER A 195 18.99 -18.10 15.66
N LEU A 196 19.45 -17.12 16.42
CA LEU A 196 18.95 -15.74 16.40
C LEU A 196 20.10 -14.78 16.18
N ILE A 197 20.06 -14.06 15.06
CA ILE A 197 20.98 -12.99 14.68
C ILE A 197 20.31 -11.65 14.97
N MET A 198 20.98 -10.79 15.73
CA MET A 198 20.49 -9.45 16.06
C MET A 198 21.51 -8.39 15.63
N ARG A 199 21.13 -7.12 15.69
CA ARG A 199 22.02 -6.03 15.29
C ARG A 199 23.00 -5.68 16.40
N SER A 200 24.28 -5.61 16.06
CA SER A 200 25.26 -4.99 16.94
C SER A 200 25.04 -3.47 17.03
N ASP A 201 25.69 -2.81 17.99
CA ASP A 201 25.63 -1.35 18.14
C ASP A 201 26.10 -0.59 16.88
N TYR A 202 27.03 -1.14 16.09
CA TYR A 202 27.48 -0.51 14.83
C TYR A 202 26.47 -0.73 13.69
N GLU A 203 25.79 -1.88 13.65
CA GLU A 203 24.79 -2.20 12.63
C GLU A 203 23.47 -1.46 12.84
N MET A 204 23.24 -0.93 14.04
CA MET A 204 22.09 -0.06 14.31
C MET A 204 22.09 1.19 13.41
N LEU A 205 23.26 1.63 12.95
CA LEU A 205 23.41 2.76 12.03
C LEU A 205 23.10 2.39 10.58
N LEU A 206 23.01 1.10 10.25
CA LEU A 206 22.73 0.63 8.91
C LEU A 206 21.22 0.60 8.64
N GLU A 207 20.85 0.97 7.41
CA GLU A 207 19.50 0.72 6.90
C GLU A 207 19.17 -0.78 6.96
N SER A 208 17.90 -1.11 7.18
CA SER A 208 17.41 -2.50 7.25
C SER A 208 17.86 -3.30 6.04
N CYS A 209 17.63 -2.82 4.82
CA CYS A 209 18.00 -3.54 3.60
C CYS A 209 19.51 -3.84 3.53
N ALA A 210 20.37 -2.88 3.89
CA ALA A 210 21.82 -3.06 3.91
C ALA A 210 22.24 -4.12 4.92
N TYR A 211 21.68 -4.08 6.14
CA TYR A 211 21.93 -5.07 7.18
C TYR A 211 21.54 -6.50 6.75
N PHE A 212 20.31 -6.70 6.26
CA PHE A 212 19.85 -8.02 5.80
C PHE A 212 20.67 -8.52 4.60
N SER A 213 21.08 -7.63 3.70
CA SER A 213 21.96 -8.00 2.58
C SER A 213 23.33 -8.46 3.07
N SER A 214 23.95 -7.71 3.98
CA SER A 214 25.27 -8.04 4.55
C SER A 214 25.25 -9.38 5.28
N ARG A 215 24.24 -9.62 6.14
CA ARG A 215 24.13 -10.88 6.89
C ARG A 215 23.87 -12.08 5.99
N ARG A 216 23.09 -11.94 4.91
CA ARG A 216 22.95 -13.00 3.91
C ARG A 216 24.28 -13.32 3.21
N ALA A 217 25.06 -12.30 2.84
CA ALA A 217 26.36 -12.50 2.22
C ALA A 217 27.36 -13.19 3.17
N GLU A 218 27.33 -12.86 4.46
CA GLU A 218 28.13 -13.55 5.49
C GLU A 218 27.74 -15.00 5.65
N LEU A 219 26.44 -15.30 5.75
CA LEU A 219 25.94 -16.68 5.83
C LEU A 219 26.36 -17.49 4.59
N GLN A 220 26.23 -16.91 3.39
CA GLN A 220 26.67 -17.56 2.15
C GLN A 220 28.16 -17.86 2.10
N LYS A 221 29.00 -17.05 2.76
CA LYS A 221 30.45 -17.34 2.85
C LYS A 221 30.74 -18.50 3.79
N HIS A 222 30.00 -18.61 4.90
CA HIS A 222 30.20 -19.69 5.88
C HIS A 222 29.57 -21.02 5.44
N LEU A 223 28.61 -20.98 4.51
CA LEU A 223 27.95 -22.17 3.94
C LEU A 223 28.63 -22.69 2.67
N LYS A 224 29.63 -21.98 2.13
CA LYS A 224 30.51 -22.54 1.10
C LYS A 224 31.59 -23.35 1.80
N CYS A 225 31.50 -24.68 1.69
CA CYS A 225 32.63 -25.55 2.01
C CYS A 225 33.84 -25.15 1.15
N ASP A 226 35.01 -25.01 1.78
CA ASP A 226 36.31 -25.10 1.10
C ASP A 226 36.53 -26.52 0.54
#